data_AF-A0A8D0CV61-F1
#
_entry.id   AF-A0A8D0CV61-F1
#
_cell.length_a   1.000
_cell.length_b   1.000
_cell.length_c   1.000
_cell.angle_alpha   90.00
_cell.angle_beta   90.00
_cell.angle_gamma   90.00
#
_symmetry.space_group_name_H-M   'P 1'
#
loop_
_entity.id
_entity.type
_entity.pdbx_description
1 polymer ?
#
loop_
_entity_poly.entity_id
_entity_poly.type
_entity_poly.pdbx_seq_one_letter_code
_entity_poly.pdbx_strand_id
1 'polypeptide(L)'
;DARNDLQLISWNVKGLGSPVKRGKVFKHLKSLSADIIFLQETHIKTAMQHRLKCNWVSQIYQSSFTSHARGVAILFRKNIPFQVTSVNNDPLGRYLLVSGTINSFSLTLLNIYGPNTDEPNFFRKVFDLLPDDSDSNIIIAGDFNCYLDPSLDRLSTRSAPEIASVKIYFKIKTKY
;
A
#
# COMPACT_ATOMS: atom_id res chain seq x y z
N ASP A 1 17.07 2.51 24.50
CA ASP A 1 17.14 3.24 23.23
C ASP A 1 15.79 3.23 22.53
N ALA A 2 15.18 4.40 22.36
CA ALA A 2 13.97 4.53 21.55
C ALA A 2 14.39 4.52 20.07
N ARG A 3 13.73 3.68 19.27
CA ARG A 3 13.92 3.63 17.83
C ARG A 3 13.40 4.94 17.22
N ASN A 4 14.27 5.67 16.50
CA ASN A 4 13.90 6.94 15.85
C ASN A 4 13.36 6.75 14.42
N ASP A 5 13.54 5.57 13.82
CA ASP A 5 13.14 5.30 12.44
C ASP A 5 11.80 4.55 12.37
N LEU A 6 10.94 4.95 11.44
CA LEU A 6 9.73 4.20 11.09
C LEU A 6 10.07 3.02 10.19
N GLN A 7 9.53 1.83 10.49
CA GLN A 7 9.62 0.68 9.60
C GLN A 7 8.36 0.47 8.80
N LEU A 8 8.50 0.54 7.47
CA LEU A 8 7.39 0.38 6.56
C LEU A 8 7.53 -0.94 5.81
N ILE A 9 6.42 -1.65 5.64
CA ILE A 9 6.39 -2.91 4.89
C ILE A 9 5.24 -2.88 3.89
N SER A 10 5.53 -3.16 2.62
CA SER A 10 4.52 -3.49 1.63
C SER A 10 4.50 -4.99 1.38
N TRP A 11 3.32 -5.60 1.33
CA TRP A 11 3.19 -7.01 1.02
C TRP A 11 1.86 -7.37 0.34
N ASN A 12 1.96 -7.89 -0.88
CA ASN A 12 0.87 -8.60 -1.51
C ASN A 12 0.71 -9.98 -0.85
N VAL A 13 -0.37 -10.13 -0.07
CA VAL A 13 -0.60 -11.31 0.77
C VAL A 13 -1.41 -12.41 0.09
N LYS A 14 -1.91 -12.18 -1.14
CA LYS A 14 -2.69 -13.17 -1.93
C LYS A 14 -3.83 -13.82 -1.14
N GLY A 15 -4.59 -13.01 -0.41
CA GLY A 15 -5.74 -13.38 0.39
C GLY A 15 -5.44 -13.72 1.84
N LEU A 16 -6.25 -13.14 2.75
CA LEU A 16 -6.22 -13.36 4.19
C LEU A 16 -7.48 -14.03 4.74
N GLY A 17 -8.28 -14.67 3.87
CA GLY A 17 -9.52 -15.34 4.26
C GLY A 17 -9.30 -16.47 5.29
N SER A 18 -8.30 -17.31 5.06
CA SER A 18 -7.93 -18.44 5.94
C SER A 18 -7.36 -17.96 7.28
N PRO A 19 -7.93 -18.38 8.43
CA PRO A 19 -7.40 -18.04 9.75
C PRO A 19 -5.95 -18.48 9.96
N VAL A 20 -5.55 -19.65 9.44
CA VAL A 20 -4.19 -20.18 9.57
C VAL A 20 -3.19 -19.32 8.82
N LYS A 21 -3.48 -19.01 7.54
CA LYS A 21 -2.61 -18.14 6.72
C LYS A 21 -2.52 -16.75 7.34
N ARG A 22 -3.66 -16.18 7.75
CA ARG A 22 -3.73 -14.87 8.40
C ARG A 22 -2.88 -14.84 9.68
N GLY A 23 -2.98 -15.85 10.54
CA GLY A 23 -2.13 -15.96 11.73
C GLY A 23 -0.63 -15.99 11.41
N LYS A 24 -0.22 -16.74 10.39
CA LYS A 24 1.19 -16.79 9.93
C LYS A 24 1.68 -15.44 9.41
N VAL A 25 0.90 -14.78 8.55
CA VAL A 25 1.22 -13.44 8.01
C VAL A 25 1.40 -12.43 9.15
N PHE A 26 0.45 -12.36 10.08
CA PHE A 26 0.52 -11.42 11.21
C PHE A 26 1.67 -11.73 12.16
N LYS A 27 2.00 -13.01 12.38
CA LYS A 27 3.19 -13.39 13.16
C LYS A 27 4.47 -12.90 12.49
N HIS A 28 4.56 -13.02 11.16
CA HIS A 28 5.74 -12.56 10.41
C HIS A 28 5.87 -11.04 10.39
N LEU A 29 4.77 -10.31 10.13
CA LEU A 29 4.75 -8.85 10.21
C LEU A 29 5.15 -8.35 11.61
N LYS A 30 4.72 -9.06 12.67
CA LYS A 30 5.14 -8.76 14.04
C LYS A 30 6.64 -8.97 14.23
N SER A 31 7.21 -10.08 13.77
CA SER A 31 8.64 -10.38 13.92
C SER A 31 9.53 -9.40 13.15
N LEU A 32 9.01 -8.82 12.07
CA LEU A 32 9.72 -7.78 11.31
C LEU A 32 9.66 -6.41 11.98
N SER A 33 8.98 -6.24 13.11
CA SER A 33 8.86 -4.94 13.79
C SER A 33 8.29 -3.81 12.91
N ALA A 34 7.42 -4.17 11.95
CA ALA A 34 6.77 -3.22 11.04
C ALA A 34 5.84 -2.24 11.77
N ASP A 35 5.99 -0.95 11.50
CA ASP A 35 5.25 0.15 12.12
C ASP A 35 4.04 0.57 11.28
N ILE A 36 4.24 0.73 9.97
CA ILE A 36 3.18 1.00 8.98
C ILE A 36 3.21 -0.10 7.92
N ILE A 37 2.09 -0.79 7.72
CA ILE A 37 2.02 -1.95 6.82
C ILE A 37 1.00 -1.72 5.71
N PHE A 38 1.45 -1.86 4.47
CA PHE A 38 0.65 -1.80 3.25
C PHE A 38 0.39 -3.23 2.78
N LEU A 39 -0.86 -3.65 2.76
CA LEU A 39 -1.26 -4.96 2.28
C LEU A 39 -2.03 -4.86 0.96
N GLN A 40 -1.74 -5.74 0.01
CA GLN A 40 -2.49 -5.90 -1.24
C GLN A 40 -3.08 -7.32 -1.34
N GLU A 41 -4.12 -7.48 -2.16
CA GLU A 41 -4.90 -8.72 -2.28
C GLU A 41 -5.38 -9.23 -0.91
N THR A 42 -5.93 -8.37 -0.06
CA THR A 42 -6.39 -8.79 1.28
C THR A 42 -7.54 -9.81 1.20
N HIS A 43 -8.39 -9.72 0.17
CA HIS A 43 -9.58 -10.56 -0.01
C HIS A 43 -10.54 -10.53 1.20
N ILE A 44 -10.57 -9.40 1.92
CA ILE A 44 -11.45 -9.17 3.06
C ILE A 44 -12.47 -8.12 2.65
N LYS A 45 -13.76 -8.36 2.90
CA LYS A 45 -14.82 -7.36 2.70
C LYS A 45 -14.83 -6.35 3.84
N THR A 46 -15.36 -5.15 3.61
CA THR A 46 -15.51 -4.11 4.65
C THR A 46 -16.22 -4.64 5.91
N ALA A 47 -17.30 -5.43 5.76
CA ALA A 47 -18.01 -6.06 6.88
C ALA A 47 -17.13 -6.98 7.76
N MET A 48 -15.98 -7.40 7.25
CA MET A 48 -15.06 -8.33 7.88
C MET A 48 -13.72 -7.69 8.23
N GLN A 49 -13.63 -6.34 8.23
CA GLN A 49 -12.42 -5.58 8.57
C GLN A 49 -11.85 -5.96 9.95
N HIS A 50 -12.70 -6.38 10.90
CA HIS A 50 -12.27 -6.91 12.20
C HIS A 50 -11.25 -8.05 12.10
N ARG A 51 -11.20 -8.78 10.98
CA ARG A 51 -10.21 -9.84 10.74
C ARG A 51 -8.79 -9.31 10.56
N LEU A 52 -8.62 -8.05 10.18
CA LEU A 52 -7.33 -7.37 10.11
C LEU A 52 -6.86 -6.86 11.48
N LYS A 53 -7.71 -6.94 12.52
CA LYS A 53 -7.38 -6.51 13.88
C LYS A 53 -6.60 -7.59 14.62
N CYS A 54 -5.56 -7.18 15.31
CA CYS A 54 -4.83 -8.02 16.26
C CYS A 54 -4.32 -7.17 17.44
N ASN A 55 -3.72 -7.80 18.44
CA ASN A 55 -3.35 -7.13 19.68
C ASN A 55 -2.21 -6.09 19.57
N TRP A 56 -1.47 -6.03 18.46
CA TRP A 56 -0.38 -5.07 18.24
C TRP A 56 -0.67 -4.03 17.15
N VAL A 57 -1.83 -4.13 16.49
CA VAL A 57 -2.33 -3.13 15.51
C VAL A 57 -3.37 -2.25 16.20
N SER A 58 -3.27 -0.92 16.05
CA SER A 58 -4.23 0.06 16.59
C SER A 58 -5.20 0.56 15.54
N GLN A 59 -4.70 0.92 14.35
CA GLN A 59 -5.48 1.59 13.32
C GLN A 59 -5.43 0.80 12.02
N ILE A 60 -6.56 0.79 11.30
CA ILE A 60 -6.77 0.01 10.09
C ILE A 60 -7.61 0.85 9.13
N TYR A 61 -7.06 1.10 7.95
CA TYR A 61 -7.77 1.68 6.82
C TYR A 61 -7.79 0.68 5.68
N GLN A 62 -8.89 0.63 4.94
CA GLN A 62 -9.10 -0.39 3.93
C GLN A 62 -9.90 0.15 2.74
N SER A 63 -9.48 -0.24 1.54
CA SER A 63 -10.32 -0.27 0.36
C SER A 63 -10.60 -1.74 0.03
N SER A 64 -11.87 -2.14 -0.03
CA SER A 64 -12.28 -3.53 -0.22
C SER A 64 -13.03 -3.72 -1.53
N PHE A 65 -13.09 -4.97 -2.03
CA PHE A 65 -13.86 -5.31 -3.22
C PHE A 65 -14.65 -6.60 -3.02
N THR A 66 -14.05 -7.76 -3.27
CA THR A 66 -14.68 -9.06 -3.00
C THR A 66 -13.84 -9.91 -2.07
N SER A 67 -14.41 -11.02 -1.59
CA SER A 67 -13.68 -11.99 -0.77
C SER A 67 -12.74 -12.90 -1.56
N HIS A 68 -12.63 -12.70 -2.88
CA HIS A 68 -11.84 -13.55 -3.78
C HIS A 68 -10.83 -12.77 -4.62
N ALA A 69 -10.90 -11.43 -4.62
CA ALA A 69 -10.03 -10.60 -5.43
C ALA A 69 -9.81 -9.23 -4.79
N ARG A 70 -8.60 -8.70 -4.98
CA ARG A 70 -8.20 -7.32 -4.68
C ARG A 70 -8.37 -6.96 -3.19
N GLY A 71 -8.46 -5.67 -2.92
CA GLY A 71 -8.56 -5.11 -1.59
C GLY A 71 -7.17 -4.77 -1.06
N VAL A 72 -7.02 -3.53 -0.64
CA VAL A 72 -5.79 -3.00 -0.06
C VAL A 72 -6.07 -2.49 1.35
N ALA A 73 -5.07 -2.58 2.23
CA ALA A 73 -5.20 -2.08 3.59
C ALA A 73 -3.91 -1.41 4.06
N ILE A 74 -4.05 -0.39 4.91
CA ILE A 74 -2.95 0.22 5.66
C ILE A 74 -3.19 -0.05 7.14
N LEU A 75 -2.23 -0.70 7.80
CA LEU A 75 -2.27 -1.03 9.22
C LEU A 75 -1.20 -0.24 9.97
N PHE A 76 -1.55 0.28 11.14
CA PHE A 76 -0.63 0.96 12.05
C PHE A 76 -0.39 0.14 13.30
N ARG A 77 0.87 -0.01 13.68
CA ARG A 77 1.25 -0.57 14.98
C ARG A 77 0.77 0.34 16.11
N LYS A 78 0.42 -0.26 17.26
CA LYS A 78 -0.16 0.43 18.42
C LYS A 78 0.58 1.68 18.88
N ASN A 79 1.90 1.69 18.79
CA ASN A 79 2.72 2.78 19.31
C ASN A 79 2.94 3.91 18.29
N ILE A 80 2.34 3.83 17.11
CA ILE A 80 2.43 4.89 16.09
C ILE A 80 1.25 5.84 16.29
N PRO A 81 1.49 7.09 16.76
CA PRO A 81 0.43 8.06 17.03
C PRO A 81 -0.01 8.77 15.74
N PHE A 82 -0.43 7.99 14.74
CA PHE A 82 -0.95 8.55 13.50
C PHE A 82 -2.31 9.20 13.73
N GLN A 83 -2.46 10.46 13.36
CA GLN A 83 -3.71 11.19 13.42
C GLN A 83 -4.22 11.40 11.99
N VAL A 84 -5.24 10.64 11.60
CA VAL A 84 -5.82 10.72 10.26
C VAL A 84 -6.55 12.06 10.05
N THR A 85 -6.32 12.66 8.89
CA THR A 85 -7.03 13.85 8.42
C THR A 85 -7.94 13.54 7.24
N SER A 86 -7.55 12.62 6.36
CA SER A 86 -8.39 12.20 5.24
C SER A 86 -8.13 10.75 4.84
N VAL A 87 -9.16 10.13 4.26
CA VAL A 87 -9.10 8.78 3.69
C VAL A 87 -9.84 8.80 2.36
N ASN A 88 -9.16 8.41 1.29
CA ASN A 88 -9.76 8.22 -0.03
C ASN A 88 -9.54 6.77 -0.47
N ASN A 89 -10.65 6.02 -0.55
CA ASN A 89 -10.64 4.60 -0.90
C ASN A 89 -11.22 4.38 -2.31
N ASP A 90 -10.56 3.50 -3.06
CA ASP A 90 -11.10 3.03 -4.33
C ASP A 90 -12.31 2.09 -4.11
N PRO A 91 -13.45 2.27 -4.80
CA PRO A 91 -14.55 1.30 -4.78
C PRO A 91 -14.17 -0.08 -5.35
N LEU A 92 -13.12 -0.16 -6.17
CA LEU A 92 -12.68 -1.40 -6.82
C LEU A 92 -11.55 -2.13 -6.06
N GLY A 93 -11.15 -1.67 -4.87
CA GLY A 93 -10.16 -2.36 -4.05
C GLY A 93 -8.71 -2.24 -4.53
N ARG A 94 -8.39 -1.28 -5.42
CA ARG A 94 -7.09 -1.14 -6.08
C ARG A 94 -6.18 -0.12 -5.42
N TYR A 95 -6.70 0.91 -4.77
CA TYR A 95 -5.87 1.85 -4.03
C TYR A 95 -6.53 2.37 -2.76
N LEU A 96 -5.68 2.87 -1.86
CA LEU A 96 -6.08 3.52 -0.63
C LEU A 96 -5.09 4.64 -0.32
N LEU A 97 -5.60 5.86 -0.29
CA LEU A 97 -4.86 7.06 0.10
C LEU A 97 -5.30 7.46 1.52
N VAL A 98 -4.35 7.60 2.43
CA VAL A 98 -4.59 8.02 3.81
C VAL A 98 -3.62 9.15 4.14
N SER A 99 -4.14 10.33 4.46
CA SER A 99 -3.34 11.47 4.92
C SER A 99 -3.56 11.71 6.40
N GLY A 100 -2.53 12.22 7.06
CA GLY A 100 -2.57 12.49 8.49
C GLY A 100 -1.26 13.07 9.00
N THR A 101 -1.06 12.99 10.31
CA THR A 101 0.18 13.43 10.95
C THR A 101 0.73 12.39 11.92
N ILE A 102 2.04 12.37 12.12
CA ILE A 102 2.72 11.66 13.21
C ILE A 102 3.55 12.69 13.95
N ASN A 103 3.25 13.00 15.21
CA ASN A 103 3.97 14.02 15.99
C ASN A 103 4.09 15.37 15.23
N SER A 104 2.97 15.84 14.66
CA SER A 104 2.89 17.05 13.82
C SER A 104 3.59 16.98 12.46
N PHE A 105 4.28 15.90 12.14
CA PHE A 105 4.82 15.66 10.81
C PHE A 105 3.70 15.20 9.86
N SER A 106 3.37 16.01 8.86
CA SER A 106 2.38 15.67 7.84
C SER A 106 2.88 14.53 6.97
N LEU A 107 2.03 13.52 6.74
CA LEU A 107 2.36 12.33 5.98
C LEU A 107 1.15 11.86 5.17
N THR A 108 1.39 11.61 3.87
CA THR A 108 0.40 11.00 2.97
C THR A 108 0.88 9.59 2.57
N LEU A 109 0.01 8.61 2.77
CA LEU A 109 0.27 7.20 2.51
C LEU A 109 -0.61 6.71 1.37
N LEU A 110 -0.01 6.22 0.30
CA LEU A 110 -0.71 5.65 -0.84
C LEU A 110 -0.35 4.18 -0.99
N ASN A 111 -1.35 3.31 -0.76
CA ASN A 111 -1.26 1.88 -1.05
C ASN A 111 -1.86 1.58 -2.43
N ILE A 112 -1.10 0.95 -3.33
CA ILE A 112 -1.56 0.59 -4.68
C ILE A 112 -1.49 -0.93 -4.91
N TYR A 113 -2.53 -1.46 -5.54
CA TYR A 113 -2.54 -2.72 -6.26
C TYR A 113 -2.86 -2.45 -7.74
N GLY A 114 -1.83 -2.36 -8.56
CA GLY A 114 -1.90 -2.04 -9.98
C GLY A 114 -2.69 -3.07 -10.79
N PRO A 115 -3.24 -2.70 -11.95
CA PRO A 115 -3.83 -3.64 -12.88
C PRO A 115 -2.80 -4.62 -13.45
N ASN A 116 -3.24 -5.82 -13.81
CA ASN A 116 -2.34 -6.85 -14.39
C ASN A 116 -2.01 -6.57 -15.86
N THR A 117 -2.68 -5.57 -16.45
CA THR A 117 -2.50 -5.07 -17.81
C THR A 117 -1.93 -3.65 -17.75
N ASP A 118 -1.21 -3.26 -18.79
CA ASP A 118 -0.65 -1.89 -18.87
C ASP A 118 -1.78 -0.86 -19.05
N GLU A 119 -2.19 -0.25 -17.94
CA GLU A 119 -3.25 0.76 -17.88
C GLU A 119 -2.70 2.09 -17.35
N PRO A 120 -1.98 2.87 -18.17
CA PRO A 120 -1.36 4.12 -17.74
C PRO A 120 -2.40 5.13 -17.19
N ASN A 121 -3.64 5.10 -17.68
CA ASN A 121 -4.70 5.98 -17.19
C ASN A 121 -5.12 5.68 -15.74
N PHE A 122 -4.97 4.44 -15.27
CA PHE A 122 -5.19 4.12 -13.85
C PHE A 122 -4.18 4.89 -12.99
N PHE A 123 -2.89 4.77 -13.30
CA PHE A 123 -1.84 5.41 -12.53
C PHE A 123 -1.89 6.93 -12.57
N ARG A 124 -2.19 7.54 -13.74
CA ARG A 124 -2.42 9.00 -13.82
C ARG A 124 -3.49 9.44 -12.84
N LYS A 125 -4.68 8.84 -12.92
CA LYS A 125 -5.80 9.18 -12.05
C LYS A 125 -5.48 9.02 -10.57
N VAL A 126 -4.75 7.96 -10.20
CA VAL A 126 -4.36 7.73 -8.80
C VAL A 126 -3.35 8.78 -8.33
N PHE A 127 -2.36 9.12 -9.15
CA PHE A 127 -1.34 10.10 -8.78
C PHE A 127 -1.84 11.55 -8.84
N ASP A 128 -2.86 11.84 -9.64
CA ASP A 128 -3.55 13.14 -9.64
C ASP A 128 -4.29 13.41 -8.31
N LEU A 129 -4.48 12.38 -7.46
CA LEU A 129 -5.02 12.54 -6.10
C LEU A 129 -3.97 13.00 -5.08
N LEU A 130 -2.68 12.93 -5.42
CA LEU A 130 -1.61 13.31 -4.51
C LEU A 130 -1.56 14.85 -4.35
N PRO A 131 -1.20 15.37 -3.16
CA PRO A 131 -1.09 16.81 -2.93
C PRO A 131 -0.12 17.46 -3.91
N ASP A 132 -0.47 18.61 -4.50
CA ASP A 132 0.36 19.31 -5.49
C ASP A 132 1.43 20.21 -4.84
N ASP A 133 2.06 19.74 -3.77
CA ASP A 133 3.00 20.49 -2.95
C ASP A 133 4.34 19.73 -2.86
N SER A 134 5.43 20.39 -3.26
CA SER A 134 6.78 19.84 -3.26
C SER A 134 7.28 19.50 -1.85
N ASP A 135 6.71 20.13 -0.81
CA ASP A 135 7.09 19.89 0.59
C ASP A 135 6.24 18.78 1.24
N SER A 136 5.37 18.12 0.47
CA SER A 136 4.55 17.01 0.96
C SER A 136 5.37 15.74 1.18
N ASN A 137 5.33 15.21 2.40
CA ASN A 137 5.90 13.88 2.67
C ASN A 137 4.92 12.81 2.20
N ILE A 138 5.28 12.11 1.11
CA ILE A 138 4.45 11.10 0.49
C ILE A 138 5.18 9.76 0.51
N ILE A 139 4.48 8.72 0.93
CA ILE A 139 4.95 7.33 0.83
C ILE A 139 3.98 6.59 -0.07
N ILE A 140 4.50 6.18 -1.23
CA ILE A 140 3.79 5.33 -2.19
C ILE A 140 4.37 3.93 -2.06
N ALA A 141 3.51 2.97 -1.72
CA ALA A 141 3.87 1.58 -1.56
C ALA A 141 2.80 0.69 -2.20
N GLY A 142 3.16 -0.50 -2.63
CA GLY A 142 2.19 -1.32 -3.32
C GLY A 142 2.75 -2.53 -4.02
N ASP A 143 1.86 -3.19 -4.75
CA ASP A 143 2.18 -4.06 -5.87
C ASP A 143 1.72 -3.33 -7.13
N PHE A 144 2.67 -2.83 -7.89
CA PHE A 144 2.41 -2.00 -9.06
C PHE A 144 2.10 -2.80 -10.32
N ASN A 145 2.31 -4.13 -10.31
CA ASN A 145 2.19 -5.00 -11.48
C ASN A 145 2.98 -4.50 -12.71
N CYS A 146 4.09 -3.79 -12.49
CA CYS A 146 5.02 -3.34 -13.53
C CYS A 146 6.47 -3.55 -13.09
N TYR A 147 7.37 -3.64 -14.07
CA TYR A 147 8.82 -3.59 -13.85
C TYR A 147 9.31 -2.18 -14.19
N LEU A 148 10.05 -1.55 -13.28
CA LEU A 148 10.63 -0.22 -13.47
C LEU A 148 11.98 -0.32 -14.20
N ASP A 149 12.78 -1.30 -13.82
CA ASP A 149 14.02 -1.66 -14.49
C ASP A 149 13.91 -3.10 -14.98
N PRO A 150 13.71 -3.32 -16.28
CA PRO A 150 13.59 -4.67 -16.82
C PRO A 150 14.79 -5.58 -16.57
N SER A 151 15.98 -5.04 -16.32
CA SER A 151 17.20 -5.81 -16.06
C SER A 151 17.29 -6.31 -14.61
N LEU A 152 16.71 -5.57 -13.67
CA LEU A 152 16.71 -5.90 -12.25
C LEU A 152 15.41 -6.59 -11.81
N ASP A 153 14.27 -6.19 -12.39
CA ASP A 153 12.94 -6.60 -11.93
C ASP A 153 12.40 -7.84 -12.64
N ARG A 154 13.11 -8.34 -13.66
CA ARG A 154 12.69 -9.52 -14.43
C ARG A 154 13.78 -10.58 -14.43
N LEU A 155 13.39 -11.81 -14.13
CA LEU A 155 14.24 -12.99 -14.32
C LEU A 155 14.31 -13.45 -15.78
N SER A 156 13.49 -12.87 -16.66
CA SER A 156 13.41 -13.25 -18.06
C SER A 156 14.52 -12.59 -18.87
N THR A 157 15.24 -13.39 -19.67
CA THR A 157 16.24 -12.92 -20.63
C THR A 157 15.63 -12.36 -21.92
N ARG A 158 14.29 -12.43 -22.08
CA ARG A 158 13.60 -11.90 -23.26
C ARG A 158 13.52 -10.38 -23.19
N SER A 159 13.59 -9.73 -24.36
CA SER A 159 13.37 -8.29 -24.48
C SER A 159 12.07 -7.90 -23.76
N ALA A 160 12.18 -6.86 -22.94
CA ALA A 160 11.05 -6.34 -22.21
C ALA A 160 10.25 -5.42 -23.14
N PRO A 161 8.95 -5.64 -23.33
CA PRO A 161 8.13 -4.64 -23.99
C PRO A 161 8.16 -3.33 -23.19
N GLU A 162 8.02 -2.21 -23.88
CA GLU A 162 7.89 -0.93 -23.18
C GLU A 162 6.53 -0.87 -22.46
N ILE A 163 6.52 -0.49 -21.19
CA ILE A 163 5.29 -0.31 -20.40
C ILE A 163 4.99 1.18 -20.30
N ALA A 164 3.86 1.63 -20.82
CA ALA A 164 3.45 3.04 -20.78
C ALA A 164 3.22 3.52 -19.35
N SER A 165 2.74 2.65 -18.46
CA SER A 165 2.61 2.94 -17.02
C SER A 165 3.93 3.34 -16.39
N VAL A 166 5.07 2.72 -16.77
CA VAL A 166 6.41 3.02 -16.23
C VAL A 166 6.79 4.50 -16.45
N LYS A 167 6.43 5.08 -17.60
CA LYS A 167 6.67 6.49 -17.91
C LYS A 167 5.96 7.45 -16.94
N ILE A 168 4.82 7.04 -16.39
CA ILE A 168 4.07 7.87 -15.43
C ILE A 168 4.77 7.87 -14.08
N TYR A 169 5.31 6.74 -13.62
CA TYR A 169 6.07 6.69 -12.38
C TYR A 169 7.28 7.61 -12.40
N PHE A 170 8.04 7.61 -13.50
CA PHE A 170 9.20 8.49 -13.62
C PHE A 170 8.81 9.97 -13.54
N LYS A 171 7.65 10.37 -14.08
CA LYS A 171 7.14 11.75 -13.95
C LYS A 171 6.78 12.12 -12.51
N ILE A 172 6.24 11.18 -11.73
CA ILE A 172 5.94 11.42 -10.31
C ILE A 172 7.22 11.50 -9.49
N LYS A 173 8.19 10.64 -9.75
CA LYS A 173 9.51 10.69 -9.09
C LYS A 173 10.27 11.99 -9.34
N THR A 174 9.98 12.69 -10.44
CA THR A 174 10.57 14.02 -10.70
C THR A 174 9.76 15.17 -10.11
N LYS A 175 8.51 14.93 -9.67
CA LYS A 175 7.61 15.95 -9.14
C LYS A 175 7.82 16.20 -7.64
N TYR A 176 8.17 15.15 -6.88
CA TYR A 176 8.48 15.16 -5.44
C TYR A 176 9.89 14.65 -5.22
#